data_AF-A0A4P2QNR0-F1
#
_entry.id   AF-A0A4P2QNR0-F1
#
_cell.length_a   1.000
_cell.length_b   1.000
_cell.length_c   1.000
_cell.angle_alpha   90.00
_cell.angle_beta   90.00
_cell.angle_gamma   90.00
#
_symmetry.space_group_name_H-M   'P 1'
#
loop_
_entity.id
_entity.type
_entity.pdbx_description
1 polymer ?
#
loop_
_entity_poly.entity_id
_entity_poly.type
_entity_poly.pdbx_seq_one_letter_code
_entity_poly.pdbx_strand_id
1 'polypeptide(L)'
;MLNLLLQLSPRRPVVRVETIERRDFDDQRLRELHALSNALMAERFEHFCVHARTNDVVHVFRRADTRAIVGFQFWKTARLGLPRSRAIVGGKLRISPDFRTRGLHLSSGLLSMTRAVARKLLRKATPG
;
A
#
# COMPACT_ATOMS: atom_id res chain seq x y z
N MET A 1 6.55 0.66 -19.15
CA MET A 1 5.77 0.38 -17.92
C MET A 1 4.52 -0.46 -18.18
N LEU A 2 3.66 -0.08 -19.14
CA LEU A 2 2.46 -0.85 -19.48
C LEU A 2 2.76 -2.31 -19.89
N ASN A 3 3.75 -2.53 -20.77
CA ASN A 3 4.16 -3.88 -21.17
C ASN A 3 4.61 -4.76 -20.00
N LEU A 4 5.30 -4.17 -19.01
CA LEU A 4 5.69 -4.89 -17.78
C LEU A 4 4.45 -5.28 -16.95
N LEU A 5 3.45 -4.39 -16.82
CA LEU A 5 2.21 -4.71 -16.13
C LEU A 5 1.40 -5.79 -16.87
N LEU A 6 1.38 -5.74 -18.20
CA LEU A 6 0.74 -6.76 -19.03
C LEU A 6 1.39 -8.14 -18.88
N GLN A 7 2.72 -8.21 -18.78
CA GLN A 7 3.45 -9.46 -18.51
C GLN A 7 3.12 -10.10 -17.15
N LEU A 8 2.59 -9.31 -16.20
CA LEU A 8 2.18 -9.81 -14.88
C LEU A 8 0.73 -10.34 -14.89
N SER A 9 -0.08 -9.97 -15.88
CA SER A 9 -1.51 -10.31 -15.96
C SER A 9 -1.85 -11.81 -16.01
N PRO A 10 -1.03 -12.70 -16.62
CA PRO A 10 -1.37 -14.13 -16.65
C PRO A 10 -1.12 -14.84 -15.32
N ARG A 11 -0.43 -14.20 -14.36
CA ARG A 11 0.05 -14.86 -13.15
C ARG A 11 -1.10 -15.27 -12.25
N ARG A 12 -1.07 -16.53 -11.81
CA ARG A 12 -2.04 -17.11 -10.88
C ARG A 12 -1.39 -17.44 -9.52
N PRO A 13 -2.15 -17.43 -8.41
CA PRO A 13 -3.51 -16.91 -8.31
C PRO A 13 -3.54 -15.38 -8.52
N VAL A 14 -4.70 -14.87 -8.97
CA VAL A 14 -4.90 -13.43 -9.18
C VAL A 14 -4.87 -12.71 -7.84
N VAL A 15 -4.27 -11.52 -7.82
CA VAL A 15 -4.20 -10.66 -6.64
C VAL A 15 -5.03 -9.40 -6.88
N ARG A 16 -5.83 -9.03 -5.88
CA ARG A 16 -6.57 -7.76 -5.81
C ARG A 16 -5.86 -6.83 -4.83
N VAL A 17 -5.94 -5.54 -5.12
CA VAL A 17 -5.40 -4.48 -4.25
C VAL A 17 -6.58 -3.81 -3.55
N GLU A 18 -6.57 -3.83 -2.23
CA GLU A 18 -7.46 -3.07 -1.36
C GLU A 18 -6.70 -1.85 -0.84
N THR A 19 -7.35 -0.69 -0.77
CA THR A 19 -6.77 0.54 -0.21
C THR A 19 -7.47 0.88 1.09
N ILE A 20 -6.72 0.95 2.19
CA ILE A 20 -7.25 1.29 3.51
C ILE A 20 -6.58 2.60 3.96
N GLU A 21 -7.38 3.64 4.18
CA GLU A 21 -6.88 4.90 4.74
C GLU A 21 -6.60 4.74 6.24
N ARG A 22 -5.67 5.54 6.76
CA ARG A 22 -5.27 5.47 8.18
C ARG A 22 -6.45 5.53 9.16
N ARG A 23 -7.46 6.35 8.84
CA ARG A 23 -8.66 6.53 9.67
C ARG A 23 -9.54 5.28 9.75
N ASP A 24 -9.37 4.35 8.81
CA ASP A 24 -10.16 3.12 8.69
C ASP A 24 -9.39 1.90 9.23
N PHE A 25 -8.28 2.12 9.95
CA PHE A 25 -7.62 1.07 10.71
C PHE A 25 -8.39 0.76 11.98
N ASP A 26 -8.89 -0.47 12.05
CA ASP A 26 -9.31 -1.10 13.30
C ASP A 26 -8.24 -2.09 13.79
N ASP A 27 -8.37 -2.51 15.04
CA ASP A 27 -7.43 -3.44 15.67
C ASP A 27 -7.38 -4.80 14.96
N GLN A 28 -8.50 -5.26 14.39
CA GLN A 28 -8.54 -6.53 13.67
C GLN A 28 -7.65 -6.46 12.42
N ARG A 29 -7.83 -5.45 11.58
CA ARG A 29 -7.02 -5.22 10.37
C ARG A 29 -5.55 -5.07 10.71
N LEU A 30 -5.23 -4.34 11.78
CA LEU A 30 -3.84 -4.20 12.23
C LEU A 30 -3.24 -5.54 12.66
N ARG A 31 -4.00 -6.39 13.37
CA ARG A 31 -3.56 -7.74 13.75
C ARG A 31 -3.37 -8.65 12.54
N GLU A 32 -4.26 -8.60 11.55
CA GLU A 32 -4.12 -9.38 10.30
C GLU A 32 -2.84 -9.01 9.54
N LEU A 33 -2.56 -7.72 9.40
CA LEU A 33 -1.35 -7.23 8.72
C LEU A 33 -0.09 -7.53 9.54
N HIS A 34 -0.16 -7.40 10.86
CA HIS A 34 0.93 -7.75 11.77
C HIS A 34 1.24 -9.24 11.71
N ALA A 35 0.24 -10.13 11.69
CA ALA A 35 0.44 -11.56 11.59
C ALA A 35 1.27 -11.94 10.36
N LEU A 36 0.93 -11.37 9.19
CA LEU A 36 1.75 -11.55 7.98
C LEU A 36 3.17 -10.96 8.15
N SER A 37 3.28 -9.75 8.68
CA SER A 37 4.59 -9.10 8.89
C SER A 37 5.50 -9.94 9.78
N ASN A 38 4.96 -10.41 10.90
CA ASN A 38 5.64 -11.17 11.93
C ASN A 38 6.07 -12.57 11.44
N ALA A 39 5.23 -13.21 10.61
CA ALA A 39 5.59 -14.48 9.98
C ALA A 39 6.78 -14.35 9.01
N LEU A 40 6.99 -13.16 8.43
CA LEU A 40 8.11 -12.89 7.52
C LEU A 40 9.34 -12.34 8.23
N MET A 41 9.14 -11.60 9.32
CA MET A 41 10.21 -11.02 10.15
C MET A 41 9.62 -10.65 11.51
N ALA A 42 10.19 -11.19 12.58
CA ALA A 42 9.71 -10.99 13.93
C ALA A 42 9.60 -9.50 14.29
N GLU A 43 8.45 -9.12 14.85
CA GLU A 43 8.16 -7.75 15.24
C GLU A 43 7.06 -7.73 16.31
N ARG A 44 7.19 -6.86 17.32
CA ARG A 44 6.13 -6.65 18.32
C ARG A 44 4.94 -5.88 17.73
N PHE A 45 3.73 -6.24 18.15
CA PHE A 45 2.50 -5.64 17.64
C PHE A 45 2.45 -4.12 17.84
N GLU A 46 2.90 -3.64 19.00
CA GLU A 46 2.90 -2.20 19.34
C GLU A 46 3.78 -1.41 18.38
N HIS A 47 4.96 -1.96 18.05
CA HIS A 47 5.88 -1.34 17.09
C HIS A 47 5.29 -1.33 15.67
N PHE A 48 4.61 -2.42 15.29
CA PHE A 48 3.87 -2.47 14.03
C PHE A 48 2.80 -1.37 13.94
N CYS A 49 2.03 -1.16 15.02
CA CYS A 49 0.99 -0.14 15.08
C CYS A 49 1.55 1.29 14.92
N VAL A 50 2.74 1.58 15.45
CA VAL A 50 3.41 2.88 15.22
C VAL A 50 3.69 3.09 13.73
N HIS A 51 4.21 2.07 13.03
CA HIS A 51 4.40 2.15 11.58
C HIS A 51 3.09 2.33 10.83
N ALA A 52 2.03 1.63 11.21
CA ALA A 52 0.74 1.75 10.54
C ALA A 52 0.14 3.17 10.70
N ARG A 53 0.19 3.72 11.92
CA ARG A 53 -0.41 5.04 12.25
C ARG A 53 0.40 6.24 11.73
N THR A 54 1.69 6.06 11.43
CA THR A 54 2.54 7.10 10.83
C THR A 54 2.39 7.21 9.31
N ASN A 55 1.67 6.28 8.68
CA ASN A 55 1.40 6.30 7.25
C ASN A 55 -0.04 6.71 6.95
N ASP A 56 -0.26 7.35 5.81
CA ASP A 56 -1.58 7.86 5.42
C ASP A 56 -2.51 6.75 4.94
N VAL A 57 -1.94 5.73 4.29
CA VAL A 57 -2.68 4.67 3.62
C VAL A 57 -1.85 3.37 3.59
N VAL A 58 -2.54 2.24 3.51
CA VAL A 58 -1.94 0.95 3.15
C VAL A 58 -2.63 0.39 1.92
N HIS A 59 -1.85 -0.19 1.02
CA HIS A 59 -2.34 -1.08 -0.02
C HIS A 59 -2.18 -2.52 0.44
N VAL A 60 -3.28 -3.24 0.60
CA VAL A 60 -3.30 -4.64 0.99
C VAL A 60 -3.51 -5.52 -0.25
N PHE A 61 -2.64 -6.50 -0.42
CA PHE A 61 -2.71 -7.47 -1.51
C PHE A 61 -3.43 -8.71 -1.03
N ARG A 62 -4.56 -9.06 -1.66
CA ARG A 62 -5.34 -10.25 -1.32
C ARG A 62 -5.46 -11.17 -2.53
N ARG A 63 -5.41 -12.48 -2.30
CA ARG A 63 -5.79 -13.43 -3.36
C ARG A 63 -7.26 -13.22 -3.75
N ALA A 64 -7.56 -13.28 -5.04
CA ALA A 64 -8.92 -13.09 -5.54
C ALA A 64 -9.84 -14.28 -5.20
N ASP A 65 -9.28 -15.49 -5.11
CA ASP A 65 -10.02 -16.73 -4.88
C ASP A 65 -10.39 -16.95 -3.40
N THR A 66 -9.49 -16.60 -2.49
CA THR A 66 -9.57 -16.94 -1.06
C THR A 66 -9.61 -15.72 -0.15
N ARG A 67 -9.37 -14.52 -0.69
CA ARG A 67 -9.24 -13.25 0.05
C ARG A 67 -8.10 -13.20 1.08
N ALA A 68 -7.27 -14.25 1.13
CA ALA A 68 -6.10 -14.32 2.00
C ALA A 68 -5.11 -13.19 1.68
N ILE A 69 -4.57 -12.55 2.72
CA ILE A 69 -3.56 -11.50 2.57
C ILE A 69 -2.23 -12.13 2.14
N VAL A 70 -1.66 -11.60 1.07
CA VAL A 70 -0.37 -12.04 0.52
C VAL A 70 0.70 -10.96 0.57
N GLY A 71 0.33 -9.75 0.99
CA GLY A 71 1.26 -8.66 1.19
C GLY A 71 0.56 -7.37 1.52
N PHE A 72 1.34 -6.36 1.87
CA PHE A 72 0.88 -4.98 2.00
C PHE A 72 2.03 -4.00 1.79
N GLN A 73 1.69 -2.75 1.52
CA GLN A 73 2.63 -1.64 1.53
C GLN A 73 2.01 -0.36 2.08
N PHE A 74 2.66 0.23 3.07
CA PHE A 74 2.29 1.53 3.60
C PHE A 74 2.83 2.69 2.76
N TRP A 75 2.10 3.80 2.75
CA TRP A 75 2.52 5.04 2.08
C TRP A 75 2.13 6.26 2.90
N LYS A 76 2.96 7.30 2.80
CA LYS A 76 2.66 8.64 3.33
C LYS A 76 3.05 9.73 2.36
N THR A 77 2.41 10.88 2.50
CA THR A 77 2.74 12.10 1.76
C THR A 77 3.43 13.08 2.71
N ALA A 78 4.67 13.44 2.39
CA ALA A 78 5.43 14.44 3.15
C ALA A 78 5.50 15.76 2.37
N ARG A 79 5.52 16.90 3.07
CA ARG A 79 5.88 18.18 2.45
C ARG A 79 7.38 18.19 2.20
N LEU A 80 7.78 18.77 1.07
CA LEU A 80 9.18 19.11 0.80
C LEU A 80 9.38 20.59 1.15
N GLY A 81 10.62 20.97 1.50
CA GLY A 81 11.02 22.37 1.70
C GLY A 81 11.05 23.20 0.40
N LEU A 82 10.22 22.84 -0.58
CA LEU A 82 10.11 23.46 -1.90
C LEU A 82 8.66 23.90 -2.14
N PRO A 83 8.42 25.04 -2.79
CA PRO A 83 7.07 25.55 -3.02
C PRO A 83 6.14 24.55 -3.71
N ARG A 84 4.97 24.29 -3.10
CA ARG A 84 3.92 23.41 -3.64
C ARG A 84 4.37 21.97 -3.94
N SER A 85 5.48 21.53 -3.36
CA SER A 85 6.08 20.21 -3.58
C SER A 85 5.74 19.23 -2.44
N ARG A 86 5.49 17.99 -2.82
CA ARG A 86 5.21 16.88 -1.90
C ARG A 86 5.95 15.64 -2.36
N ALA A 87 6.47 14.88 -1.42
CA ALA A 87 7.02 13.56 -1.65
C ALA A 87 5.96 12.50 -1.32
N ILE A 88 5.94 11.43 -2.11
CA ILE A 88 5.26 10.19 -1.78
C ILE A 88 6.33 9.25 -1.25
N VAL A 89 6.22 8.86 0.01
CA VAL A 89 7.23 8.07 0.71
C VAL A 89 6.65 6.69 0.98
N GLY A 90 7.37 5.66 0.51
CA GLY A 90 7.07 4.27 0.82
C GLY A 90 7.42 3.97 2.27
N GLY A 91 6.47 3.40 3.00
CA GLY A 91 6.68 2.85 4.34
C GLY A 91 7.01 1.35 4.28
N LYS A 92 6.66 0.64 5.35
CA LYS A 92 6.90 -0.80 5.46
C LYS A 92 6.22 -1.56 4.31
N LEU A 93 6.97 -2.50 3.74
CA LEU A 93 6.58 -3.41 2.66
C LEU A 93 6.80 -4.85 3.10
N ARG A 94 5.76 -5.67 2.98
CA ARG A 94 5.83 -7.12 3.21
C ARG A 94 5.06 -7.84 2.12
N ILE A 95 5.69 -8.83 1.49
CA ILE A 95 5.07 -9.67 0.47
C ILE A 95 5.49 -11.12 0.76
N SER A 96 4.50 -12.00 0.84
CA SER A 96 4.70 -13.45 0.96
C SER A 96 5.62 -13.95 -0.16
N PRO A 97 6.59 -14.84 0.12
CA PRO A 97 7.57 -15.33 -0.86
C PRO A 97 6.97 -15.73 -2.21
N ASP A 98 5.86 -16.48 -2.20
CA ASP A 98 5.19 -17.00 -3.40
C ASP A 98 4.61 -15.91 -4.32
N PHE A 99 4.47 -14.70 -3.77
CA PHE A 99 3.91 -13.53 -4.43
C PHE A 99 4.95 -12.47 -4.79
N ARG A 100 6.23 -12.72 -4.47
CA ARG A 100 7.35 -11.87 -4.91
C ARG A 100 7.51 -11.94 -6.42
N THR A 101 8.26 -10.99 -6.98
CA THR A 101 8.46 -10.77 -8.44
C THR A 101 7.20 -10.48 -9.25
N ARG A 102 6.00 -10.42 -8.64
CA ARG A 102 4.72 -10.13 -9.31
C ARG A 102 4.43 -8.64 -9.50
N GLY A 103 5.44 -7.77 -9.33
CA GLY A 103 5.30 -6.32 -9.47
C GLY A 103 4.33 -5.64 -8.49
N LEU A 104 3.90 -6.31 -7.41
CA LEU A 104 2.90 -5.78 -6.46
C LEU A 104 3.32 -4.44 -5.85
N HIS A 105 4.60 -4.31 -5.49
CA HIS A 105 5.19 -3.05 -5.00
C HIS A 105 5.06 -1.91 -6.04
N LEU A 106 5.39 -2.18 -7.30
CA LEU A 106 5.30 -1.21 -8.38
C LEU A 106 3.84 -0.77 -8.60
N SER A 107 2.91 -1.71 -8.67
CA SER A 107 1.48 -1.43 -8.81
C SER A 107 0.97 -0.55 -7.67
N SER A 108 1.41 -0.83 -6.44
CA SER A 108 1.07 -0.04 -5.25
C SER A 108 1.68 1.38 -5.28
N GLY A 109 2.90 1.54 -5.79
CA GLY A 109 3.51 2.86 -6.00
C GLY A 109 2.75 3.69 -7.03
N LEU A 110 2.40 3.09 -8.17
CA LEU A 110 1.62 3.75 -9.21
C LEU A 110 0.24 4.16 -8.70
N LEU A 111 -0.44 3.29 -7.96
CA LEU A 111 -1.72 3.62 -7.34
C LEU A 111 -1.61 4.82 -6.39
N SER A 112 -0.55 4.87 -5.57
CA SER A 112 -0.29 6.00 -4.67
C SER A 112 -0.08 7.31 -5.43
N MET A 113 0.69 7.26 -6.52
CA MET A 113 0.93 8.41 -7.39
C MET A 113 -0.36 8.90 -8.04
N THR A 114 -1.14 8.01 -8.65
CA THR A 114 -2.42 8.36 -9.28
C THR A 114 -3.39 8.99 -8.28
N ARG A 115 -3.49 8.44 -7.06
CA ARG A 115 -4.31 9.02 -5.97
C ARG A 115 -3.83 10.42 -5.58
N ALA A 116 -2.52 10.65 -5.50
CA ALA A 116 -1.96 11.96 -5.16
C ALA A 116 -2.27 13.00 -6.25
N VAL A 117 -2.13 12.63 -7.52
CA VAL A 117 -2.47 13.50 -8.66
C VAL A 117 -3.96 13.81 -8.67
N ALA A 118 -4.83 12.81 -8.53
CA ALA A 118 -6.28 12.99 -8.49
C ALA A 118 -6.71 13.95 -7.36
N ARG A 119 -6.18 13.77 -6.15
CA ARG A 119 -6.44 14.68 -5.02
C ARG A 119 -5.99 16.12 -5.30
N LYS A 120 -4.87 16.31 -6.01
CA LYS A 120 -4.40 17.64 -6.42
C LYS A 120 -5.33 18.28 -7.44
N LEU A 121 -5.83 17.51 -8.41
CA LEU A 121 -6.76 18.01 -9.43
C LEU A 121 -8.11 18.39 -8.82
N LEU A 122 -8.68 17.55 -7.96
CA LEU A 122 -9.94 17.84 -7.28
C LEU A 122 -9.87 19.11 -6.41
N ARG A 123 -8.76 19.31 -5.67
CA ARG A 123 -8.55 20.54 -4.88
C ARG A 123 -8.43 21.81 -5.71
N LYS A 124 -8.04 21.72 -6.99
CA LYS A 124 -8.02 22.88 -7.88
C LYS A 124 -9.42 23.23 -8.43
N ALA A 125 -10.30 22.23 -8.53
CA ALA A 125 -11.64 22.38 -9.10
C ALA A 125 -12.66 22.95 -8.10
N THR A 126 -12.33 22.99 -6.81
CA THR A 126 -13.15 23.62 -5.76
C THR A 126 -12.39 24.84 -5.22
N PRO A 127 -12.48 26.02 -5.87
CA PRO A 127 -12.05 27.25 -5.22
C PRO A 127 -13.04 27.55 -4.10
N GLY A 128 -12.51 27.71 -2.88
CA GLY A 128 -13.26 28.37 -1.81
C GLY A 128 -13.38 29.86 -2.06
#